data_AF-F1LA13-F1
#
_entry.id   AF-F1LA13-F1
#
_cell.length_a   1.000
_cell.length_b   1.000
_cell.length_c   1.000
_cell.angle_alpha   90.00
_cell.angle_beta   90.00
_cell.angle_gamma   90.00
#
_symmetry.space_group_name_H-M   'P 1'
#
loop_
_entity.id
_entity.type
_entity.pdbx_description
1 polymer ?
#
loop_
_entity_poly.entity_id
_entity_poly.type
_entity_poly.pdbx_seq_one_letter_code
_entity_poly.pdbx_strand_id
1 'polypeptide(L)'
;MLLVCMRWLCDEYDINARFVISIHDEIRYLVASEDRYRCALALALSNMYVRATISQKLGIHQLPLSVAFFSQVDIDHVLRKRSKPDM
;
A
#
# COMPACT_ATOMS: atom_id res chain seq x y z
N MET A 1 8.15 7.75 -4.82
CA MET A 1 6.75 8.21 -4.95
C MET A 1 5.80 7.49 -3.99
N LEU A 2 5.80 6.15 -3.94
CA LEU A 2 4.87 5.40 -3.07
C LEU A 2 4.89 5.85 -1.61
N LEU A 3 6.06 5.96 -0.97
CA LEU A 3 6.17 6.41 0.42
C LEU A 3 5.64 7.83 0.64
N VAL A 4 5.74 8.69 -0.38
CA VAL A 4 5.21 10.07 -0.33
C VAL A 4 3.69 10.03 -0.42
N CYS A 5 3.11 9.24 -1.32
CA CYS A 5 1.66 9.04 -1.40
C CYS A 5 1.10 8.43 -0.12
N MET A 6 1.79 7.44 0.46
CA MET A 6 1.40 6.84 1.74
C MET A 6 1.41 7.85 2.87
N ARG A 7 2.50 8.64 2.99
CA ARG A 7 2.58 9.69 4.00
C ARG A 7 1.45 10.71 3.84
N TRP A 8 1.22 11.17 2.61
CA TRP A 8 0.14 12.11 2.33
C TRP A 8 -1.24 11.54 2.67
N LEU A 9 -1.54 10.29 2.29
CA LEU A 9 -2.82 9.65 2.64
C LEU A 9 -2.96 9.44 4.16
N CYS A 10 -1.88 9.12 4.86
CA CYS A 10 -1.93 9.00 6.31
C CYS A 10 -2.21 10.35 6.98
N ASP A 11 -1.56 11.42 6.52
CA ASP A 11 -1.74 12.77 7.06
C ASP A 11 -3.14 13.32 6.73
N GLU A 12 -3.64 13.11 5.49
CA GLU A 12 -4.94 13.61 5.02
C GLU A 12 -6.12 12.95 5.74
N TYR A 13 -6.04 11.63 5.96
CA TYR A 13 -7.13 10.86 6.55
C TYR A 13 -6.92 10.54 8.03
N ASP A 14 -5.89 11.08 8.69
CA ASP A 14 -5.56 10.78 10.08
C ASP A 14 -5.49 9.25 10.32
N ILE A 15 -4.65 8.58 9.54
CA ILE A 15 -4.37 7.15 9.67
C ILE A 15 -3.12 7.00 10.53
N ASN A 16 -3.27 6.41 11.72
CA ASN A 16 -2.17 6.16 12.63
C ASN A 16 -1.31 4.98 12.15
N ALA A 17 -0.45 5.25 11.18
CA ALA A 17 0.50 4.30 10.62
C ALA A 17 1.92 4.87 10.57
N ARG A 18 2.90 4.02 10.90
CA ARG A 18 4.33 4.33 10.89
C ARG A 18 5.03 3.44 9.86
N PHE A 19 5.81 4.06 8.98
CA PHE A 19 6.69 3.32 8.08
C PHE A 19 7.73 2.54 8.89
N VAL A 20 7.85 1.23 8.64
CA VAL A 20 8.78 0.33 9.35
C VAL A 20 9.97 0.01 8.46
N ILE A 21 9.70 -0.56 7.29
CA ILE A 21 10.75 -1.07 6.42
C ILE A 21 10.33 -1.11 4.95
N SER A 22 11.31 -0.94 4.07
CA SER A 22 11.21 -1.20 2.64
C SER A 22 12.37 -2.11 2.24
N ILE A 23 12.05 -3.29 1.70
CA ILE A 23 13.03 -4.28 1.21
C ILE A 23 12.56 -4.76 -0.16
N HIS A 24 13.40 -4.62 -1.19
CA HIS A 24 13.07 -5.02 -2.56
C HIS A 24 11.71 -4.47 -3.02
N ASP A 25 10.71 -5.34 -3.17
CA ASP A 25 9.34 -5.05 -3.57
C ASP A 25 8.35 -5.03 -2.39
N GLU A 26 8.82 -5.24 -1.16
CA GLU A 26 8.02 -5.22 0.05
C GLU A 26 8.14 -3.88 0.79
N ILE A 27 7.00 -3.35 1.23
CA ILE A 27 6.89 -2.15 2.07
C ILE A 27 5.95 -2.48 3.22
N ARG A 28 6.38 -2.23 4.45
CA ARG A 28 5.60 -2.53 5.66
C ARG A 28 5.41 -1.31 6.54
N TYR A 29 4.21 -1.23 7.10
CA TYR A 29 3.78 -0.22 8.06
C TYR A 29 3.33 -0.90 9.34
N LEU A 30 3.64 -0.27 10.47
CA LEU A 30 3.03 -0.56 11.76
C LEU A 30 1.82 0.36 11.88
N VAL A 31 0.65 -0.18 12.17
CA VAL A 31 -0.61 0.57 12.18
C VAL A 31 -1.41 0.23 13.44
N ALA A 32 -2.15 1.21 13.96
CA ALA A 32 -3.11 0.97 15.02
C ALA A 32 -4.21 -0.01 14.56
N SER A 33 -4.74 -0.83 15.47
CA SER A 33 -5.68 -1.91 15.13
C SER A 33 -6.97 -1.37 14.49
N GLU A 34 -7.43 -0.21 14.92
CA GLU A 34 -8.57 0.54 14.39
C GLU A 34 -8.36 0.98 12.93
N ASP A 35 -7.12 1.28 12.54
CA ASP A 35 -6.76 1.85 11.25
C ASP A 35 -6.25 0.81 10.25
N ARG A 36 -6.15 -0.46 10.64
CA ARG A 36 -5.55 -1.53 9.83
C ARG A 36 -6.09 -1.61 8.40
N TYR A 37 -7.41 -1.52 8.23
CA TYR A 37 -8.04 -1.58 6.91
C TYR A 37 -7.92 -0.27 6.13
N ARG A 38 -7.89 0.87 6.83
CA ARG A 38 -7.70 2.20 6.23
C ARG A 38 -6.27 2.30 5.67
N CYS A 39 -5.28 1.87 6.43
CA CYS A 39 -3.89 1.79 5.97
C CYS A 39 -3.72 0.79 4.82
N ALA A 40 -4.39 -0.36 4.86
CA ALA A 40 -4.34 -1.33 3.76
C ALA A 40 -4.91 -0.75 2.45
N LEU A 41 -6.03 -0.03 2.53
CA LEU A 41 -6.60 0.69 1.40
C LEU A 41 -5.67 1.79 0.89
N ALA A 42 -5.08 2.59 1.80
CA ALA A 42 -4.12 3.62 1.44
C ALA A 42 -2.90 3.05 0.70
N LEU A 43 -2.42 1.88 1.10
CA LEU A 43 -1.31 1.19 0.42
C LEU A 43 -1.70 0.72 -0.98
N ALA A 44 -2.90 0.19 -1.16
CA ALA A 44 -3.42 -0.18 -2.47
C ALA A 44 -3.56 1.04 -3.39
N LEU A 45 -4.18 2.12 -2.90
CA LEU A 45 -4.35 3.38 -3.63
C LEU A 45 -3.01 4.03 -3.99
N SER A 46 -2.05 4.05 -3.06
CA SER A 46 -0.71 4.58 -3.31
C SER A 46 -0.01 3.87 -4.45
N ASN A 47 -0.16 2.54 -4.55
CA ASN A 47 0.41 1.79 -5.65
C ASN A 47 -0.29 2.07 -6.98
N MET A 48 -1.62 2.16 -6.97
CA MET A 48 -2.39 2.57 -8.13
C MET A 48 -1.94 3.95 -8.63
N TYR A 49 -1.81 4.94 -7.75
CA TYR A 49 -1.40 6.30 -8.12
C TYR A 49 0.00 6.36 -8.72
N VAL A 50 0.96 5.63 -8.13
CA VAL A 50 2.32 5.58 -8.67
C VAL A 50 2.31 4.96 -10.06
N ARG A 51 1.59 3.85 -10.26
CA ARG A 51 1.48 3.17 -11.55
C ARG A 51 0.78 4.06 -12.59
N ALA A 52 -0.33 4.69 -12.23
CA ALA A 52 -1.04 5.63 -13.08
C ALA A 52 -0.17 6.82 -13.50
N THR A 53 0.58 7.40 -12.56
CA THR A 53 1.49 8.52 -12.84
C THR A 53 2.60 8.11 -13.81
N ILE A 54 3.18 6.91 -13.63
CA ILE A 54 4.20 6.39 -14.53
C ILE A 54 3.60 6.12 -15.92
N SER A 55 2.44 5.47 -16.00
CA SER A 55 1.72 5.21 -17.25
C SER A 55 1.41 6.50 -18.00
N GLN A 56 0.90 7.52 -17.31
CA GLN A 56 0.61 8.83 -17.90
C GLN A 56 1.87 9.47 -18.49
N LYS A 57 3.00 9.42 -17.77
CA LYS A 57 4.28 9.95 -18.26
C LYS A 57 4.83 9.21 -19.49
N LEU A 58 4.43 7.96 -19.68
CA LEU A 58 4.77 7.15 -20.85
C LEU A 58 3.76 7.27 -22.00
N GLY A 59 2.75 8.13 -21.88
CA GLY A 59 1.68 8.28 -22.88
C GLY A 59 0.62 7.19 -22.84
N ILE A 60 0.60 6.36 -21.79
CA ILE A 60 -0.42 5.34 -21.55
C ILE A 60 -1.52 5.96 -20.68
N HIS A 61 -2.64 6.30 -21.31
CA HIS A 61 -3.74 7.01 -20.64
C HIS A 61 -4.76 6.10 -19.93
N GLN A 62 -4.66 4.78 -20.09
CA GLN A 62 -5.52 3.81 -19.42
C GLN A 62 -4.68 2.80 -18.66
N LEU A 63 -4.96 2.64 -17.37
CA LEU A 63 -4.29 1.67 -16.53
C LEU A 63 -5.10 0.37 -16.51
N PRO A 64 -4.54 -0.78 -16.93
CA PRO A 64 -5.23 -2.06 -16.84
C PRO A 64 -5.59 -2.40 -15.38
N LEU A 65 -6.75 -3.02 -15.17
CA LEU A 65 -7.25 -3.37 -13.83
C LEU A 65 -6.25 -4.24 -13.04
N SER A 66 -5.63 -5.21 -13.70
CA SER A 66 -4.62 -6.11 -13.13
C SER A 66 -3.34 -5.39 -12.68
N VAL A 67 -3.08 -4.21 -13.24
CA VAL A 67 -1.96 -3.34 -12.85
C VAL A 67 -2.41 -2.31 -11.82
N ALA A 68 -3.67 -1.89 -11.82
CA ALA A 68 -4.17 -0.94 -10.83
C ALA A 68 -4.20 -1.53 -9.41
N PHE A 69 -4.64 -2.78 -9.28
CA PHE A 69 -4.86 -3.42 -7.98
C PHE A 69 -3.93 -4.59 -7.75
N PHE A 70 -3.48 -4.75 -6.51
CA PHE A 70 -2.83 -5.99 -6.08
C PHE A 70 -3.85 -7.11 -5.92
N SER A 71 -3.36 -8.34 -5.88
CA SER A 71 -4.16 -9.47 -5.44
C SER A 71 -4.64 -9.24 -4.01
N GLN A 72 -3.74 -8.91 -3.08
CA GLN A 72 -4.01 -8.80 -1.64
C GLN A 72 -3.01 -7.84 -0.97
N VAL A 73 -3.39 -7.33 0.21
CA VAL A 73 -2.52 -6.61 1.14
C VAL A 73 -2.55 -7.38 2.47
N ASP A 74 -1.39 -7.84 2.93
CA ASP A 74 -1.28 -8.65 4.13
C ASP A 74 -1.30 -7.77 5.39
N ILE A 75 -2.11 -8.17 6.38
CA ILE A 75 -2.18 -7.57 7.72
C ILE A 75 -1.90 -8.69 8.72
N ASP A 76 -0.84 -8.56 9.49
CA ASP A 76 -0.42 -9.57 10.46
C ASP A 76 0.18 -8.88 11.70
N HIS A 77 0.06 -9.54 12.85
CA HIS A 77 0.73 -9.15 14.09
C HIS A 77 2.18 -9.63 14.14
N VAL A 78 2.53 -10.65 13.34
CA VAL A 78 3.88 -11.23 13.28
C VAL A 78 4.52 -10.92 11.93
N LEU A 79 5.79 -10.52 11.95
CA LEU A 79 6.55 -10.29 10.72
C LEU A 79 6.87 -11.63 10.02
N ARG A 80 6.05 -12.01 9.04
CA ARG A 80 6.22 -13.22 8.21
C ARG A 80 6.13 -12.88 6.72
N LYS A 81 6.64 -13.75 5.86
CA LYS A 81 6.62 -13.54 4.40
C LYS A 81 5.21 -13.60 3.79
N ARG A 82 4.32 -14.41 4.36
CA ARG A 82 2.89 -14.50 4.01
C ARG A 82 2.09 -14.86 5.25
N SER A 83 0.91 -14.26 5.41
CA SER A 83 -0.06 -14.72 6.39
C SER A 83 -0.68 -16.03 5.90
N LYS A 84 -0.48 -17.13 6.64
CA LYS A 84 -1.33 -18.32 6.52
C LYS A 84 -2.39 -18.23 7.62
N PRO A 85 -3.64 -18.63 7.38
CA PRO A 85 -4.56 -18.88 8.49
C PRO A 85 -3.91 -19.96 9.37
N ASP A 86 -3.81 -19.68 10.67
CA ASP A 86 -3.36 -20.68 11.63
C ASP A 86 -4.37 -21.85 11.58
N MET A 87 -3.88 -23.06 11.26
CA MET A 87 -4.65 -24.31 11.40
C MET A 87 -4.60 -24.79 12.84
#